data_AF-A0A8T5RE02-F1
#
_entry.id   AF-A0A8T5RE02-F1
#
_cell.length_a   1.000
_cell.length_b   1.000
_cell.length_c   1.000
_cell.angle_alpha   90.00
_cell.angle_beta   90.00
_cell.angle_gamma   90.00
#
_symmetry.space_group_name_H-M   'P 1'
#
loop_
_entity.id
_entity.type
_entity.pdbx_description
1 polymer ?
#
loop_
_entity_poly.entity_id
_entity_poly.type
_entity_poly.pdbx_seq_one_letter_code
_entity_poly.pdbx_strand_id
1 'polypeptide(L)'
;MGIYMLTVWYPPDKNPDMAKLYLKQPREIPFVSKWRVYNTTGGINGIKQYHLIYTERGKAEEAMGAINKYFMPFLMIEGFRYLAEPLMGVSDSYALMGMKWD
;
A
#
# COMPACT_ATOMS: atom_id res chain seq x y z
N MET A 1 -1.89 9.01 13.71
CA MET A 1 -1.42 7.78 13.05
C MET A 1 -2.21 7.71 11.77
N GLY A 2 -1.56 7.58 10.61
CA GLY A 2 -2.25 7.33 9.35
C GLY A 2 -2.33 5.83 9.09
N ILE A 3 -3.41 5.39 8.46
CA ILE A 3 -3.53 4.05 7.91
C ILE A 3 -3.77 4.21 6.42
N TYR A 4 -3.07 3.44 5.60
CA TYR A 4 -3.19 3.47 4.15
C TYR A 4 -3.42 2.06 3.63
N MET A 5 -4.32 1.94 2.66
CA MET A 5 -4.42 0.76 1.80
C MET A 5 -3.74 1.07 0.48
N LEU A 6 -2.73 0.29 0.13
CA LEU A 6 -2.19 0.27 -1.21
C LEU A 6 -2.70 -0.98 -1.92
N THR A 7 -3.40 -0.79 -3.03
CA THR A 7 -3.80 -1.89 -3.91
C THR A 7 -2.90 -1.90 -5.12
N VAL A 8 -2.22 -3.02 -5.36
CA VAL A 8 -1.25 -3.20 -6.45
C VAL A 8 -1.80 -4.24 -7.43
N TRP A 9 -1.54 -4.03 -8.72
CA TRP A 9 -1.79 -5.03 -9.77
C TRP A 9 -0.60 -5.14 -10.69
N TYR A 10 -0.33 -6.36 -11.19
CA TYR A 10 0.66 -6.59 -12.23
C TYR A 10 0.41 -7.90 -13.00
N PRO A 11 0.89 -8.02 -14.25
CA PRO A 11 0.71 -9.23 -15.06
C PRO A 11 1.46 -10.45 -14.48
N PRO A 12 0.92 -11.69 -14.58
CA PRO A 12 1.54 -12.86 -13.96
C PRO A 12 2.94 -13.19 -14.51
N ASP A 13 3.19 -12.90 -15.78
CA ASP A 13 4.49 -13.08 -16.45
C ASP A 13 5.58 -12.16 -15.90
N LYS A 14 5.21 -11.06 -15.23
CA LYS A 14 6.14 -10.13 -14.57
C LYS A 14 6.51 -10.53 -13.14
N ASN A 15 6.01 -11.66 -12.63
CA ASN A 15 6.34 -12.18 -11.30
C ASN A 15 7.86 -12.22 -11.01
N PRO A 16 8.73 -12.72 -11.91
CA PRO A 16 10.17 -12.75 -11.66
C PRO A 16 10.77 -11.36 -11.47
N ASP A 17 10.30 -10.37 -12.21
CA ASP A 17 10.82 -9.00 -12.14
C ASP A 17 10.33 -8.28 -10.88
N MET A 18 9.06 -8.48 -10.52
CA MET A 18 8.51 -8.06 -9.23
C MET A 18 9.32 -8.62 -8.06
N ALA A 19 9.60 -9.93 -8.06
CA ALA A 19 10.37 -10.59 -7.00
C ALA A 19 11.79 -10.01 -6.88
N LYS A 20 12.48 -9.78 -8.00
CA LYS A 20 13.82 -9.16 -8.00
C LYS A 20 13.80 -7.76 -7.39
N LEU A 21 12.79 -6.95 -7.69
CA LEU A 21 12.66 -5.61 -7.09
C LEU A 21 12.39 -5.71 -5.60
N TYR A 22 11.43 -6.53 -5.17
CA TYR A 22 11.14 -6.72 -3.74
C TYR A 22 12.37 -7.15 -2.93
N LEU A 23 13.22 -8.03 -3.47
CA LEU A 23 14.46 -8.46 -2.81
C LEU A 23 15.51 -7.34 -2.67
N LYS A 24 15.47 -6.33 -3.55
CA LYS A 24 16.37 -5.17 -3.50
C LYS A 24 15.84 -4.06 -2.61
N GLN A 25 14.55 -4.06 -2.31
CA GLN A 25 13.96 -3.01 -1.51
C GLN A 25 14.25 -3.15 -0.02
N PRO A 26 14.35 -2.04 0.72
CA PRO A 26 14.50 -2.09 2.17
C PRO A 26 13.26 -2.73 2.81
N ARG A 27 13.48 -3.53 3.85
CA ARG A 27 12.40 -4.17 4.61
C ARG A 27 11.72 -3.19 5.58
N GLU A 28 12.49 -2.24 6.09
CA GLU A 28 12.03 -1.16 6.98
C GLU A 28 11.96 0.14 6.19
N ILE A 29 10.88 0.87 6.40
CA ILE A 29 10.57 2.08 5.64
C ILE A 29 10.42 3.21 6.64
N PRO A 30 11.10 4.36 6.44
CA PRO A 30 11.01 5.48 7.36
C PRO A 30 9.57 5.85 7.67
N PHE A 31 9.28 6.05 8.96
CA PHE A 31 7.98 6.48 9.47
C PHE A 31 6.83 5.48 9.28
N VAL A 32 7.12 4.26 8.83
CA VAL A 32 6.16 3.15 8.74
C VAL A 32 6.33 2.25 9.96
N SER A 33 5.31 2.22 10.82
CA SER A 33 5.32 1.42 12.05
C SER A 33 4.90 -0.03 11.80
N LYS A 34 4.09 -0.27 10.77
CA LYS A 34 3.65 -1.63 10.38
C LYS A 34 3.30 -1.67 8.90
N TRP A 35 3.83 -2.67 8.20
CA TRP A 35 3.46 -2.98 6.82
C TRP A 35 3.04 -4.46 6.76
N ARG A 36 1.83 -4.73 6.25
CA ARG A 36 1.34 -6.09 5.98
C ARG A 36 0.92 -6.19 4.51
N VAL A 37 1.32 -7.27 3.85
CA VAL A 37 1.06 -7.50 2.43
C VAL A 37 0.30 -8.80 2.28
N TYR A 38 -0.77 -8.78 1.48
CA TYR A 38 -1.61 -9.93 1.18
C TYR A 38 -1.74 -10.06 -0.34
N ASN A 39 -1.49 -11.25 -0.87
CA ASN A 39 -1.58 -11.54 -2.30
C ASN A 39 -2.90 -12.24 -2.62
N THR A 40 -3.47 -11.95 -3.78
CA THR A 40 -4.62 -12.66 -4.32
C THR A 40 -4.59 -12.65 -5.85
N THR A 41 -5.50 -13.41 -6.47
CA THR A 41 -5.74 -13.32 -7.91
C THR A 41 -6.47 -12.02 -8.24
N GLY A 42 -5.96 -11.28 -9.23
CA GLY A 42 -6.63 -10.14 -9.85
C GLY A 42 -7.62 -10.55 -10.95
N GLY A 43 -7.88 -11.85 -11.11
CA GLY A 43 -8.67 -12.39 -12.21
C GLY A 43 -7.99 -12.11 -13.56
N ILE A 44 -8.73 -11.54 -14.50
CA ILE A 44 -8.20 -11.13 -15.81
C ILE A 44 -7.06 -10.11 -15.72
N ASN A 45 -6.93 -9.39 -14.59
CA ASN A 45 -5.91 -8.36 -14.40
C ASN A 45 -4.60 -8.92 -13.83
N GLY A 46 -4.44 -10.25 -13.74
CA GLY A 46 -3.21 -10.88 -13.28
C GLY A 46 -3.17 -11.05 -11.77
N ILE A 47 -2.13 -10.52 -11.13
CA ILE A 47 -1.93 -10.62 -9.68
C ILE A 47 -2.36 -9.34 -9.02
N LYS A 48 -2.95 -9.45 -7.83
CA LYS A 48 -3.37 -8.33 -7.00
C LYS A 48 -2.76 -8.44 -5.61
N GLN A 49 -2.31 -7.32 -5.06
CA GLN A 49 -1.79 -7.27 -3.70
C GLN A 49 -2.48 -6.16 -2.91
N TYR A 50 -2.74 -6.42 -1.63
CA TYR A 50 -3.22 -5.46 -0.67
C TYR A 50 -2.13 -5.19 0.36
N HIS A 51 -1.75 -3.94 0.49
CA HIS A 51 -0.74 -3.45 1.41
C HIS A 51 -1.46 -2.61 2.46
N LEU A 52 -1.53 -3.12 3.68
CA LEU A 52 -2.05 -2.36 4.82
C LEU A 52 -0.87 -1.74 5.58
N ILE A 53 -0.78 -0.42 5.54
CA ILE A 53 0.36 0.34 6.02
C ILE A 53 -0.08 1.27 7.15
N TYR A 54 0.62 1.21 8.27
CA TYR A 54 0.44 2.10 9.42
C TYR A 54 1.65 3.02 9.52
N THR A 55 1.39 4.32 9.71
CA THR A 55 2.44 5.32 9.87
C THR A 55 2.65 5.67 11.33
N GLU A 56 3.80 6.23 11.65
CA GLU A 56 4.01 6.91 12.92
C GLU A 56 3.05 8.11 13.07
N ARG A 57 2.78 8.50 14.32
CA ARG A 57 1.86 9.61 14.62
C ARG A 57 2.46 10.94 14.13
N GLY A 58 1.71 11.68 13.33
CA GLY A 58 2.15 12.98 12.80
C GLY A 58 3.14 12.88 11.64
N LYS A 59 3.39 11.68 11.10
CA LYS A 59 4.37 11.42 10.04
C LYS A 59 3.77 10.82 8.77
N ALA A 60 2.48 11.06 8.56
CA ALA A 60 1.73 10.43 7.48
C ALA A 60 2.24 10.86 6.09
N GLU A 61 2.55 12.15 5.93
CA GLU A 61 3.07 12.70 4.67
C GLU A 61 4.49 12.20 4.36
N GLU A 62 5.40 12.23 5.35
CA GLU A 62 6.76 11.74 5.17
C GLU A 62 6.79 10.23 4.92
N ALA A 63 5.93 9.45 5.60
CA ALA A 63 5.77 8.03 5.34
C ALA A 63 5.31 7.77 3.91
N MET A 64 4.33 8.53 3.40
CA MET A 64 3.87 8.40 2.01
C MET A 64 4.96 8.79 1.00
N GLY A 65 5.79 9.79 1.30
CA GLY A 65 6.98 10.09 0.50
C GLY A 65 7.94 8.90 0.41
N ALA A 66 8.20 8.23 1.54
CA ALA A 66 9.06 7.04 1.59
C ALA A 66 8.44 5.84 0.85
N ILE A 67 7.14 5.61 0.98
CA ILE A 67 6.38 4.56 0.28
C ILE A 67 6.38 4.81 -1.23
N ASN A 68 6.17 6.05 -1.67
CA ASN A 68 6.23 6.39 -3.09
C ASN A 68 7.62 6.09 -3.66
N LYS A 69 8.69 6.48 -2.95
CA LYS A 69 10.07 6.15 -3.32
C LYS A 69 10.32 4.64 -3.41
N TYR A 70 9.72 3.87 -2.50
CA TYR A 70 9.75 2.40 -2.54
C TYR A 70 9.08 1.86 -3.82
N PHE A 71 7.96 2.42 -4.26
CA PHE A 71 7.26 1.94 -5.46
C PHE A 71 7.80 2.49 -6.79
N MET A 72 8.64 3.54 -6.79
CA MET A 72 9.19 4.14 -8.02
C MET A 72 9.80 3.12 -9.00
N PRO A 73 10.63 2.14 -8.57
CA PRO A 73 11.20 1.17 -9.51
C PRO A 73 10.16 0.24 -10.13
N PHE A 74 9.06 -0.04 -9.43
CA PHE A 74 8.00 -0.94 -9.90
C PHE A 74 7.14 -0.29 -10.98
N LEU A 75 7.03 1.04 -10.99
CA LEU A 75 6.32 1.78 -12.05
C LEU A 75 6.93 1.59 -13.44
N MET A 76 8.16 1.10 -13.53
CA MET A 76 8.82 0.77 -14.79
C MET A 76 8.43 -0.62 -15.34
N ILE A 77 7.73 -1.43 -14.56
CA ILE A 77 7.21 -2.73 -15.01
C ILE A 77 5.93 -2.50 -15.81
N GLU A 78 5.93 -2.94 -17.06
CA GLU A 78 4.76 -2.87 -17.92
C GLU A 78 3.55 -3.57 -17.28
N GLY A 79 2.42 -2.87 -17.23
CA GLY A 79 1.18 -3.36 -16.62
C GLY A 79 1.13 -3.25 -15.10
N PHE A 80 2.23 -2.83 -14.43
CA PHE A 80 2.20 -2.50 -13.02
C PHE A 80 1.38 -1.24 -12.77
N ARG A 81 0.48 -1.30 -11.80
CA ARG A 81 -0.27 -0.13 -11.32
C ARG A 81 -0.52 -0.27 -9.83
N TYR A 82 -0.63 0.85 -9.14
CA TYR A 82 -1.10 0.85 -7.76
C TYR A 82 -2.01 2.05 -7.48
N LEU A 83 -2.85 1.89 -6.47
CA LEU A 83 -3.71 2.92 -5.91
C LEU A 83 -3.40 2.99 -4.41
N ALA A 84 -3.18 4.20 -3.90
CA ALA A 84 -2.98 4.45 -2.47
C ALA A 84 -4.17 5.23 -1.91
N GLU A 85 -4.83 4.68 -0.90
CA GLU A 85 -6.02 5.25 -0.28
C GLU A 85 -5.77 5.44 1.23
N PRO A 86 -5.92 6.66 1.78
CA PRO A 86 -5.96 6.82 3.22
C PRO A 86 -7.21 6.14 3.77
N LEU A 87 -7.04 5.33 4.80
CA LEU A 87 -8.14 4.69 5.51
C LEU A 87 -8.53 5.50 6.74
N MET A 88 -9.83 5.50 7.00
CA MET A 88 -10.45 6.10 8.17
C MET A 88 -11.10 5.00 9.01
N GLY A 89 -11.01 5.10 10.33
CA GLY A 89 -11.73 4.19 11.22
C GLY A 89 -13.24 4.34 11.04
N VAL A 90 -14.00 3.26 11.23
CA VAL A 90 -15.47 3.31 11.14
C VAL A 90 -16.04 4.28 12.18
N SER A 91 -15.45 4.35 13.37
CA SER A 91 -15.84 5.35 14.39
C SER A 91 -15.68 6.79 13.90
N ASP A 92 -14.58 7.08 13.21
CA ASP A 92 -14.28 8.42 12.71
C ASP A 92 -15.22 8.79 11.55
N SER A 93 -15.54 7.82 10.67
CA SER A 93 -16.49 8.07 9.58
C SER A 93 -17.92 8.31 10.09
N TYR A 94 -18.34 7.62 11.15
CA TYR A 94 -19.61 7.89 11.83
C TYR A 94 -19.61 9.26 12.51
N ALA A 95 -18.52 9.62 13.18
CA ALA A 95 -18.38 10.93 13.81
C ALA A 95 -18.50 12.09 12.81
N LEU A 96 -17.96 11.94 11.59
CA LEU A 96 -18.11 12.93 10.50
C LEU A 96 -19.56 13.12 10.06
N MET A 97 -20.40 12.10 10.23
CA MET A 97 -21.83 12.16 9.97
C MET A 97 -22.64 12.61 11.19
N GLY A 98 -21.99 12.99 12.29
CA GLY A 98 -22.67 13.35 13.55
C GLY A 98 -23.26 12.14 14.30
N MET A 99 -22.81 10.93 13.98
CA MET A 99 -23.29 9.68 14.56
C MET A 99 -22.24 9.06 15.50
N LYS A 100 -22.67 8.10 16.34
CA LYS A 100 -21.78 7.25 17.12
C LYS A 100 -21.72 5.85 16.51
N TRP A 101 -20.54 5.23 16.58
CA TRP A 101 -20.34 3.82 16.25
C TRP A 101 -20.26 3.05 17.58
N ASP A 102 -21.36 2.39 17.95
CA ASP A 102 -21.50 1.62 19.19
C ASP A 102 -21.21 0.13 18.96
#